data_AF-A0A1F5AVL3-F1
#
_entry.id   AF-A0A1F5AVL3-F1
#
_cell.length_a   1.000
_cell.length_b   1.000
_cell.length_c   1.000
_cell.angle_alpha   90.00
_cell.angle_beta   90.00
_cell.angle_gamma   90.00
#
_symmetry.space_group_name_H-M   'P 1'
#
loop_
_entity.id
_entity.type
_entity.pdbx_description
1 polymer ?
#
loop_
_entity_poly.entity_id
_entity_poly.type
_entity_poly.pdbx_seq_one_letter_code
_entity_poly.pdbx_strand_id
1 'polypeptide(L)'
;IIDFAGDRSLVEWYNTIGKNGWRLEEFQHYYGNATFDDDVSSDAATFLLRMYLEDLDPVYKYPLDRAIAFILESQYPIGGWPQRYPLKYEFSHHGLPDYTSYHTFNDDVVWENIKFLLTCYQTLGEPRFLDPVRRGLNFYVITQQGPPQAGWAQQYTMDLKPAGARTYEPNSLLPSYTYQHVKLLMTFYQLTGETKFLAGIPAALEWLKSCALPLSMTENGRYTHPVFVEIGTNKPIFVHRKGSNVIHGYYYSDSSDARLLTHYGGKVSLDIPSLEKEYERVKKIPPDLARKESVLVPRAHRGPLPQSEFTRSFSGVGRKGVDEKRVQEVMAALDGQYRWLTKHEETSHPYRGDGTRTEPTDEWATTFVGDETDTSPYQDTSDQEYISTAAYLSNMRVLLDYVAQTKGPAISRKGQDHDRKK
;
A
#
# COMPACT_ATOMS: atom_id res chain seq x y z
N ILE A 1 -3.50 13.30 4.01
CA ILE A 1 -3.50 14.59 3.27
C ILE A 1 -2.36 15.45 3.77
N ILE A 2 -1.61 16.06 2.85
CA ILE A 2 -0.60 17.06 3.16
C ILE A 2 -1.21 18.41 2.79
N ASP A 3 -1.47 19.25 3.79
CA ASP A 3 -1.97 20.60 3.59
C ASP A 3 -0.86 21.62 3.89
N PHE A 4 -0.35 22.25 2.84
CA PHE A 4 0.72 23.24 2.94
C PHE A 4 0.26 24.60 3.50
N ALA A 5 -1.05 24.83 3.65
CA ALA A 5 -1.60 26.00 4.34
C ALA A 5 -1.65 25.81 5.87
N GLY A 6 -1.28 24.63 6.37
CA GLY A 6 -1.09 24.33 7.79
C GLY A 6 -2.33 23.81 8.51
N ASP A 7 -2.20 23.53 9.80
CA ASP A 7 -3.16 22.73 10.58
C ASP A 7 -4.59 23.29 10.59
N ARG A 8 -4.77 24.62 10.55
CA ARG A 8 -6.12 25.22 10.52
C ARG A 8 -6.85 24.89 9.23
N SER A 9 -6.14 24.98 8.10
CA SER A 9 -6.68 24.60 6.78
C SER A 9 -6.97 23.11 6.74
N LEU A 10 -6.09 22.28 7.32
CA LEU A 10 -6.32 20.84 7.40
C LEU A 10 -7.57 20.50 8.22
N VAL A 11 -7.74 21.12 9.39
CA VAL A 11 -8.92 20.94 10.23
C VAL A 11 -10.19 21.41 9.50
N GLU A 12 -10.14 22.52 8.78
CA GLU A 12 -11.25 23.00 7.94
C GLU A 12 -11.59 21.99 6.84
N TRP A 13 -10.59 21.42 6.17
CA TRP A 13 -10.78 20.39 5.16
C TRP A 13 -11.52 19.17 5.73
N TYR A 14 -11.12 18.66 6.90
CA TYR A 14 -11.81 17.55 7.56
C TYR A 14 -13.24 17.90 7.97
N ASN A 15 -13.48 19.12 8.47
CA ASN A 15 -14.80 19.61 8.87
C ASN A 15 -15.74 19.93 7.70
N THR A 16 -15.25 19.89 6.45
CA THR A 16 -16.01 20.23 5.26
C THR A 16 -15.92 19.10 4.22
N ILE A 17 -14.82 19.05 3.47
CA ILE A 17 -14.58 18.13 2.36
C ILE A 17 -14.40 16.69 2.85
N GLY A 18 -13.58 16.45 3.87
CA GLY A 18 -13.29 15.11 4.36
C GLY A 18 -14.53 14.39 4.87
N LYS A 19 -15.26 15.03 5.80
CA LYS A 19 -16.50 14.46 6.36
C LYS A 19 -17.63 14.26 5.34
N ASN A 20 -17.60 14.97 4.21
CA ASN A 20 -18.64 14.87 3.17
C ASN A 20 -18.28 13.91 2.02
N GLY A 21 -17.10 13.31 2.03
CA GLY A 21 -16.72 12.31 1.05
C GLY A 21 -17.31 10.96 1.45
N TRP A 22 -18.36 10.51 0.77
CA TRP A 22 -19.05 9.26 1.12
C TRP A 22 -18.13 8.05 1.09
N ARG A 23 -17.27 7.91 0.08
CA ARG A 23 -16.27 6.81 0.02
C ARG A 23 -14.95 7.13 0.72
N LEU A 24 -14.85 8.26 1.41
CA LEU A 24 -13.64 8.73 2.08
C LEU A 24 -13.71 8.51 3.59
N GLU A 25 -14.23 7.36 4.04
CA GLU A 25 -14.51 7.10 5.45
C GLU A 25 -13.33 7.35 6.40
N GLU A 26 -12.11 7.04 5.98
CA GLU A 26 -10.90 7.34 6.75
C GLU A 26 -10.64 8.85 6.93
N PHE A 27 -11.08 9.65 5.96
CA PHE A 27 -10.91 11.09 5.93
C PHE A 27 -12.09 11.85 6.55
N GLN A 28 -13.09 11.15 7.08
CA GLN A 28 -14.23 11.78 7.75
C GLN A 28 -13.91 12.24 9.18
N HIS A 29 -12.75 11.84 9.71
CA HIS A 29 -12.30 12.21 11.05
C HIS A 29 -10.83 12.68 11.05
N TYR A 30 -10.58 13.83 11.67
CA TYR A 30 -9.22 14.33 11.88
C TYR A 30 -8.59 13.70 13.12
N TYR A 31 -7.76 12.68 12.91
CA TYR A 31 -7.07 12.01 14.01
C TYR A 31 -5.93 12.85 14.62
N GLY A 32 -5.34 13.81 13.92
CA GLY A 32 -4.18 14.58 14.43
C GLY A 32 -2.97 13.72 14.80
N ASN A 33 -2.80 12.56 14.15
CA ASN A 33 -1.66 11.65 14.28
C ASN A 33 -1.16 11.22 12.89
N ALA A 34 -0.01 10.53 12.87
CA ALA A 34 0.57 9.98 11.64
C ALA A 34 -0.06 8.64 11.29
N THR A 35 0.15 8.20 10.05
CA THR A 35 -0.37 6.92 9.53
C THR A 35 0.65 6.20 8.67
N PHE A 36 0.56 4.87 8.65
CA PHE A 36 1.27 4.00 7.72
C PHE A 36 0.45 3.67 6.47
N ASP A 37 -0.83 4.04 6.44
CA ASP A 37 -1.74 3.85 5.31
C ASP A 37 -1.14 4.46 4.02
N ASP A 38 -1.40 3.83 2.86
CA ASP A 38 -0.83 4.23 1.56
C ASP A 38 0.69 4.46 1.56
N ASP A 39 1.44 3.65 2.32
CA ASP A 39 2.90 3.70 2.47
C ASP A 39 3.48 5.03 2.99
N VAL A 40 2.64 6.00 3.41
CA VAL A 40 3.06 7.41 3.48
C VAL A 40 4.21 7.67 4.45
N SER A 41 4.27 6.93 5.57
CA SER A 41 5.36 7.07 6.54
C SER A 41 6.62 6.32 6.13
N SER A 42 6.50 5.09 5.62
CA SER A 42 7.63 4.25 5.20
C SER A 42 8.32 4.80 3.95
N ASP A 43 7.57 5.35 3.00
CA ASP A 43 8.13 5.97 1.80
C ASP A 43 8.84 7.28 2.11
N ALA A 44 8.26 8.13 2.97
CA ALA A 44 8.91 9.35 3.44
C ALA A 44 10.21 9.03 4.21
N ALA A 45 10.19 8.01 5.07
CA ALA A 45 11.36 7.55 5.80
C ALA A 45 12.44 7.01 4.84
N THR A 46 12.05 6.24 3.83
CA THR A 46 12.95 5.73 2.79
C THR A 46 13.56 6.86 1.97
N PHE A 47 12.79 7.90 1.65
CA PHE A 47 13.31 9.10 1.00
C PHE A 47 14.37 9.81 1.86
N LEU A 48 14.10 10.02 3.16
CA LEU A 48 15.07 10.62 4.09
C LEU A 48 16.35 9.78 4.20
N LEU A 49 16.23 8.45 4.24
CA LEU A 49 17.37 7.54 4.25
C LEU A 49 18.22 7.71 2.98
N ARG A 50 17.57 7.80 1.82
CA ARG A 50 18.27 8.03 0.54
C ARG A 50 18.97 9.38 0.50
N MET A 51 18.32 10.44 0.96
CA MET A 51 18.92 11.78 1.03
C MET A 51 20.14 11.79 1.96
N TYR A 52 20.03 11.18 3.14
CA TYR A 52 21.16 11.06 4.05
C TYR A 52 22.31 10.25 3.45
N LEU A 53 22.04 9.15 2.73
CA LEU A 53 23.10 8.30 2.19
C LEU A 53 23.80 8.84 0.94
N GLU A 54 23.27 9.90 0.33
CA GLU A 54 23.90 10.52 -0.85
C GLU A 54 25.26 11.15 -0.50
N ASP A 55 25.32 11.90 0.61
CA ASP A 55 26.54 12.61 1.04
C ASP A 55 26.75 12.65 2.56
N LEU A 56 25.91 11.94 3.33
CA LEU A 56 25.91 11.91 4.80
C LEU A 56 25.61 13.27 5.44
N ASP A 57 24.85 14.14 4.75
CA ASP A 57 24.49 15.46 5.30
C ASP A 57 23.69 15.31 6.61
N PRO A 58 24.20 15.86 7.74
CA PRO A 58 23.54 15.78 9.03
C PRO A 58 22.15 16.44 9.07
N VAL A 59 21.80 17.32 8.11
CA VAL A 59 20.45 17.91 8.00
C VAL A 59 19.37 16.83 7.82
N TYR A 60 19.70 15.73 7.13
CA TYR A 60 18.80 14.60 6.94
C TYR A 60 18.89 13.56 8.06
N LYS A 61 19.98 13.57 8.82
CA LYS A 61 20.18 12.59 9.90
C LYS A 61 19.14 12.71 11.01
N TYR A 62 18.91 13.93 11.51
CA TYR A 62 17.92 14.15 12.56
C TYR A 62 16.50 13.68 12.18
N PRO A 63 15.91 14.12 11.04
CA PRO A 63 14.59 13.63 10.65
C PRO A 63 14.57 12.13 10.33
N LEU A 64 15.65 11.57 9.76
CA LEU A 64 15.77 10.12 9.55
C LEU A 64 15.73 9.34 10.89
N ASP A 65 16.52 9.76 11.88
CA ASP A 65 16.53 9.12 13.20
C ASP A 65 15.15 9.18 13.86
N ARG A 66 14.40 10.27 13.66
CA ARG A 66 13.02 10.41 14.15
C ARG A 66 12.05 9.46 13.43
N ALA A 67 12.18 9.30 12.11
CA ALA A 67 11.37 8.36 11.35
C ALA A 67 11.66 6.89 11.73
N ILE A 68 12.95 6.56 11.93
CA ILE A 68 13.38 5.26 12.45
C ILE A 68 12.78 5.01 13.83
N ALA A 69 12.89 5.98 14.75
CA ALA A 69 12.33 5.85 16.08
C ALA A 69 10.82 5.63 16.03
N PHE A 70 10.09 6.40 15.22
CA PHE A 70 8.63 6.25 15.03
C PHE A 70 8.24 4.83 14.59
N ILE A 71 8.94 4.26 13.59
CA ILE A 71 8.65 2.89 13.11
C ILE A 71 8.98 1.84 14.18
N LEU A 72 10.08 2.00 14.91
CA LEU A 72 10.48 1.07 15.96
C LEU A 72 9.55 1.13 17.18
N GLU A 73 9.16 2.34 17.60
CA GLU A 73 8.31 2.58 18.78
C GLU A 73 6.84 2.19 18.54
N SER A 74 6.37 2.28 17.30
CA SER A 74 5.00 1.91 16.93
C SER A 74 4.80 0.41 16.70
N GLN A 75 5.86 -0.39 16.62
CA GLN A 75 5.74 -1.84 16.45
C GLN A 75 5.20 -2.50 17.72
N TYR A 76 4.14 -3.29 17.59
CA TYR A 76 3.64 -4.09 18.69
C TYR A 76 4.60 -5.24 19.04
N PRO A 77 4.61 -5.72 20.31
CA PRO A 77 5.53 -6.78 20.75
C PRO A 77 5.49 -8.07 19.93
N ILE A 78 4.37 -8.39 19.31
CA ILE A 78 4.19 -9.60 18.47
C ILE A 78 4.56 -9.40 17.00
N GLY A 79 4.93 -8.17 16.59
CA GLY A 79 5.53 -7.87 15.30
C GLY A 79 4.68 -7.08 14.31
N GLY A 80 3.36 -6.96 14.52
CA GLY A 80 2.52 -6.11 13.68
C GLY A 80 2.64 -4.62 14.01
N TRP A 81 2.06 -3.77 13.17
CA TRP A 81 1.97 -2.31 13.36
C TRP A 81 0.52 -1.84 13.31
N PRO A 82 0.19 -0.72 13.98
CA PRO A 82 -1.08 -0.05 13.78
C PRO A 82 -1.15 0.63 12.40
N GLN A 83 -2.36 0.93 11.93
CA GLN A 83 -2.51 1.85 10.78
C GLN A 83 -2.11 3.27 11.16
N ARG A 84 -2.41 3.73 12.38
CA ARG A 84 -2.12 5.09 12.84
C ARG A 84 -1.36 5.12 14.16
N TYR A 85 -0.42 6.04 14.31
CA TYR A 85 0.37 6.23 15.53
C TYR A 85 0.73 7.72 15.77
N PRO A 86 0.78 8.22 17.02
CA PRO A 86 0.38 7.56 18.27
C PRO A 86 -1.07 7.09 18.29
N LEU A 87 -1.33 6.03 19.06
CA LEU A 87 -2.64 5.38 19.12
C LEU A 87 -3.70 6.32 19.68
N LYS A 88 -4.92 6.22 19.13
CA LYS A 88 -6.12 6.90 19.61
C LYS A 88 -7.25 5.90 19.74
N TYR A 89 -8.17 6.17 20.66
CA TYR A 89 -9.28 5.26 21.02
C TYR A 89 -10.60 6.00 21.23
N GLU A 90 -10.62 7.31 21.00
CA GLU A 90 -11.75 8.18 21.32
C GLU A 90 -12.83 8.17 20.22
N PHE A 91 -12.44 7.82 19.00
CA PHE A 91 -13.32 7.80 17.85
C PHE A 91 -14.10 6.48 17.76
N SER A 92 -15.33 6.54 17.27
CA SER A 92 -16.11 5.37 16.86
C SER A 92 -16.48 5.55 15.40
N HIS A 93 -16.16 4.53 14.61
CA HIS A 93 -16.33 4.56 13.16
C HIS A 93 -17.74 4.11 12.79
N HIS A 94 -18.68 5.05 12.66
CA HIS A 94 -20.09 4.76 12.33
C HIS A 94 -20.75 3.76 13.30
N GLY A 95 -20.44 3.88 14.59
CA GLY A 95 -20.94 2.95 15.63
C GLY A 95 -20.16 1.64 15.75
N LEU A 96 -19.12 1.46 14.93
CA LEU A 96 -18.15 0.36 15.05
C LEU A 96 -16.92 0.81 15.86
N PRO A 97 -16.15 -0.13 16.43
CA PRO A 97 -14.84 0.17 17.00
C PRO A 97 -13.89 0.77 15.97
N ASP A 98 -13.05 1.72 16.39
CA ASP A 98 -12.01 2.29 15.55
C ASP A 98 -10.90 1.27 15.26
N TYR A 99 -10.74 0.95 13.98
CA TYR A 99 -9.80 -0.05 13.47
C TYR A 99 -8.36 0.48 13.39
N THR A 100 -8.13 1.79 13.49
CA THR A 100 -6.81 2.38 13.20
C THR A 100 -5.70 1.96 14.18
N SER A 101 -6.10 1.41 15.34
CA SER A 101 -5.19 0.84 16.35
C SER A 101 -4.91 -0.66 16.16
N TYR A 102 -5.61 -1.36 15.27
CA TYR A 102 -5.45 -2.80 15.03
C TYR A 102 -4.11 -3.13 14.38
N HIS A 103 -3.72 -4.40 14.42
CA HIS A 103 -2.62 -4.85 13.59
C HIS A 103 -3.04 -4.82 12.12
N THR A 104 -2.40 -3.99 11.31
CA THR A 104 -2.85 -3.68 9.95
C THR A 104 -1.91 -4.27 8.91
N PHE A 105 -2.43 -5.15 8.06
CA PHE A 105 -1.81 -5.53 6.78
C PHE A 105 -2.31 -4.67 5.62
N ASN A 106 -3.46 -4.00 5.78
CA ASN A 106 -4.00 -3.11 4.75
C ASN A 106 -2.91 -2.17 4.21
N ASP A 107 -2.88 -2.02 2.88
CA ASP A 107 -1.88 -1.20 2.16
C ASP A 107 -0.44 -1.51 2.60
N ASP A 108 -0.14 -2.81 2.72
CA ASP A 108 1.19 -3.37 2.99
C ASP A 108 1.91 -2.80 4.24
N VAL A 109 1.19 -2.19 5.19
CA VAL A 109 1.72 -1.52 6.40
C VAL A 109 2.81 -2.33 7.11
N VAL A 110 2.60 -3.63 7.34
CA VAL A 110 3.62 -4.50 7.98
C VAL A 110 4.83 -4.70 7.06
N TRP A 111 4.60 -4.96 5.78
CA TRP A 111 5.66 -5.28 4.82
C TRP A 111 6.54 -4.07 4.51
N GLU A 112 5.95 -2.90 4.28
CA GLU A 112 6.70 -1.67 4.02
C GLU A 112 7.60 -1.28 5.19
N ASN A 113 7.10 -1.40 6.42
CA ASN A 113 7.90 -1.18 7.62
C ASN A 113 9.05 -2.18 7.72
N ILE A 114 8.81 -3.47 7.43
CA ILE A 114 9.88 -4.47 7.37
C ILE A 114 10.91 -4.13 6.29
N LYS A 115 10.48 -3.75 5.08
CA LYS A 115 11.38 -3.36 3.98
C LYS A 115 12.25 -2.17 4.37
N PHE A 116 11.66 -1.12 4.94
CA PHE A 116 12.41 0.04 5.40
C PHE A 116 13.47 -0.34 6.45
N LEU A 117 13.11 -1.16 7.44
CA LEU A 117 14.05 -1.61 8.48
C LEU A 117 15.14 -2.54 7.93
N LEU A 118 14.82 -3.39 6.95
CA LEU A 118 15.80 -4.18 6.20
C LEU A 118 16.78 -3.27 5.46
N THR A 119 16.28 -2.24 4.77
CA THR A 119 17.13 -1.27 4.08
C THR A 119 18.00 -0.49 5.06
N CYS A 120 17.47 -0.08 6.21
CA CYS A 120 18.25 0.53 7.29
C CYS A 120 19.34 -0.41 7.80
N TYR A 121 19.04 -1.68 8.02
CA TYR A 121 20.06 -2.67 8.41
C TYR A 121 21.17 -2.81 7.37
N GLN A 122 20.81 -2.90 6.10
CA GLN A 122 21.79 -3.04 5.02
C GLN A 122 22.69 -1.81 4.87
N THR A 123 22.11 -0.62 5.07
CA THR A 123 22.78 0.66 4.80
C THR A 123 23.55 1.18 6.00
N LEU A 124 22.96 1.11 7.20
CA LEU A 124 23.50 1.66 8.44
C LEU A 124 24.23 0.59 9.27
N GLY A 125 23.98 -0.69 9.02
CA GLY A 125 24.69 -1.82 9.66
C GLY A 125 24.34 -2.04 11.13
N GLU A 126 23.28 -1.41 11.65
CA GLU A 126 22.96 -1.46 13.08
C GLU A 126 22.16 -2.72 13.46
N PRO A 127 22.63 -3.56 14.40
CA PRO A 127 21.92 -4.79 14.78
C PRO A 127 20.52 -4.58 15.36
N ARG A 128 20.20 -3.37 15.84
CA ARG A 128 18.89 -3.03 16.44
C ARG A 128 17.70 -3.26 15.49
N PHE A 129 17.94 -3.27 14.18
CA PHE A 129 16.89 -3.49 13.18
C PHE A 129 16.50 -4.97 13.01
N LEU A 130 17.37 -5.92 13.43
CA LEU A 130 17.17 -7.34 13.17
C LEU A 130 16.00 -7.94 13.94
N ASP A 131 15.83 -7.57 15.21
CA ASP A 131 14.75 -8.10 16.03
C ASP A 131 13.36 -7.62 15.57
N PRO A 132 13.11 -6.30 15.37
CA PRO A 132 11.89 -5.80 14.77
C PRO A 132 11.52 -6.46 13.43
N VAL A 133 12.50 -6.63 12.54
CA VAL A 133 12.33 -7.34 11.27
C VAL A 133 11.86 -8.76 11.51
N ARG A 134 12.55 -9.53 12.38
CA ARG A 134 12.17 -10.93 12.67
C ARG A 134 10.76 -11.03 13.26
N ARG A 135 10.39 -10.13 14.17
CA ARG A 135 9.03 -10.08 14.73
C ARG A 135 8.00 -9.84 13.63
N GLY A 136 8.24 -8.85 12.76
CA GLY A 136 7.38 -8.54 11.62
C GLY A 136 7.20 -9.73 10.66
N LEU A 137 8.30 -10.42 10.30
CA LEU A 137 8.22 -11.61 9.45
C LEU A 137 7.39 -12.73 10.11
N ASN A 138 7.61 -12.98 11.41
CA ASN A 138 6.87 -14.00 12.15
C ASN A 138 5.38 -13.66 12.33
N PHE A 139 5.03 -12.37 12.31
CA PHE A 139 3.64 -11.92 12.45
C PHE A 139 2.72 -12.51 11.36
N TYR A 140 3.21 -12.69 10.14
CA TYR A 140 2.47 -13.36 9.05
C TYR A 140 2.14 -14.81 9.37
N VAL A 141 3.05 -15.53 10.04
CA VAL A 141 2.82 -16.93 10.46
C VAL A 141 1.85 -16.98 11.63
N ILE A 142 1.98 -16.05 12.59
CA ILE A 142 1.15 -15.99 13.80
C ILE A 142 -0.33 -15.70 13.45
N THR A 143 -0.58 -14.85 12.45
CA THR A 143 -1.93 -14.40 12.07
C THR A 143 -2.63 -15.29 11.06
N GLN A 144 -1.92 -16.27 10.47
CA GLN A 144 -2.54 -17.23 9.57
C GLN A 144 -3.64 -17.98 10.30
N GLN A 145 -4.85 -17.95 9.73
CA GLN A 145 -5.95 -18.73 10.27
C GLN A 145 -5.70 -20.23 10.10
N GLY A 146 -6.33 -21.06 10.95
CA GLY A 146 -6.26 -22.51 10.82
C GLY A 146 -7.12 -23.05 9.67
N PRO A 147 -6.83 -24.26 9.16
CA PRO A 147 -7.77 -24.97 8.29
C PRO A 147 -9.15 -25.12 8.98
N PRO A 148 -10.26 -25.06 8.24
CA PRO A 148 -10.35 -25.06 6.77
C PRO A 148 -10.23 -23.68 6.11
N GLN A 149 -9.99 -22.60 6.87
CA GLN A 149 -9.95 -21.23 6.36
C GLN A 149 -8.57 -20.60 6.51
N ALA A 150 -7.53 -21.22 5.96
CA ALA A 150 -6.14 -20.84 6.21
C ALA A 150 -5.65 -19.56 5.46
N GLY A 151 -6.48 -18.52 5.46
CA GLY A 151 -6.22 -17.21 4.87
C GLY A 151 -5.91 -16.12 5.89
N TRP A 152 -5.91 -14.88 5.40
CA TRP A 152 -5.66 -13.67 6.17
C TRP A 152 -6.74 -12.60 5.95
N ALA A 153 -6.94 -11.76 6.97
CA ALA A 153 -7.73 -10.54 6.91
C ALA A 153 -6.84 -9.31 6.65
N GLN A 154 -7.44 -8.16 6.33
CA GLN A 154 -6.73 -6.89 6.20
C GLN A 154 -6.18 -6.38 7.54
N GLN A 155 -6.88 -6.66 8.64
CA GLN A 155 -6.47 -6.26 9.97
C GLN A 155 -6.95 -7.23 11.05
N TYR A 156 -6.29 -7.16 12.20
CA TYR A 156 -6.53 -8.01 13.35
C TYR A 156 -6.61 -7.18 14.62
N THR A 157 -7.61 -7.46 15.45
CA THR A 157 -7.71 -6.90 16.80
C THR A 157 -6.47 -7.26 17.64
N MET A 158 -6.30 -6.59 18.79
CA MET A 158 -5.19 -6.87 19.70
C MET A 158 -5.17 -8.31 20.25
N ASP A 159 -6.31 -9.02 20.23
CA ASP A 159 -6.43 -10.45 20.55
C ASP A 159 -6.33 -11.37 19.32
N LEU A 160 -5.83 -10.86 18.20
CA LEU A 160 -5.53 -11.58 16.95
C LEU A 160 -6.75 -12.18 16.24
N LYS A 161 -7.93 -11.59 16.41
CA LYS A 161 -9.11 -11.95 15.63
C LYS A 161 -9.16 -11.10 14.37
N PRO A 162 -9.51 -11.69 13.20
CA PRO A 162 -9.89 -10.91 12.03
C PRO A 162 -10.91 -9.82 12.39
N ALA A 163 -10.75 -8.64 11.80
CA ALA A 163 -11.62 -7.51 12.05
C ALA A 163 -11.99 -6.79 10.74
N GLY A 164 -13.17 -6.19 10.70
CA GLY A 164 -13.52 -5.21 9.68
C GLY A 164 -12.83 -3.86 9.95
N ALA A 165 -12.91 -2.95 8.98
CA ALA A 165 -12.38 -1.59 9.08
C ALA A 165 -13.46 -0.57 8.75
N ARG A 166 -13.43 0.01 7.55
CA ARG A 166 -14.48 0.91 7.06
C ARG A 166 -15.79 0.15 6.92
N THR A 167 -16.93 0.83 6.86
CA THR A 167 -18.25 0.17 6.84
C THR A 167 -18.45 -0.69 5.59
N TYR A 168 -17.65 -0.44 4.53
CA TYR A 168 -17.55 -1.25 3.32
C TYR A 168 -16.43 -2.29 3.32
N GLU A 169 -15.75 -2.49 4.45
CA GLU A 169 -14.72 -3.51 4.68
C GLU A 169 -15.14 -4.45 5.82
N PRO A 170 -16.07 -5.38 5.54
CA PRO A 170 -16.63 -6.25 6.56
C PRO A 170 -15.58 -7.18 7.16
N ASN A 171 -15.84 -7.65 8.38
CA ASN A 171 -15.02 -8.66 9.02
C ASN A 171 -14.99 -9.95 8.18
N SER A 172 -13.86 -10.20 7.53
CA SER A 172 -13.73 -11.23 6.49
C SER A 172 -12.28 -11.65 6.29
N LEU A 173 -12.10 -12.77 5.60
CA LEU A 173 -10.81 -13.15 5.02
C LEU A 173 -10.77 -12.74 3.56
N LEU A 174 -9.59 -12.37 3.06
CA LEU A 174 -9.43 -11.85 1.70
C LEU A 174 -8.53 -12.77 0.87
N PRO A 175 -9.05 -13.32 -0.26
CA PRO A 175 -8.25 -14.13 -1.18
C PRO A 175 -7.04 -13.40 -1.74
N SER A 176 -7.16 -12.10 -2.05
CA SER A 176 -6.05 -11.28 -2.57
C SER A 176 -4.91 -11.13 -1.56
N TYR A 177 -5.22 -10.80 -0.30
CA TYR A 177 -4.22 -10.72 0.77
C TYR A 177 -3.55 -12.06 1.00
N THR A 178 -4.33 -13.14 1.02
CA THR A 178 -3.79 -14.48 1.20
C THR A 178 -2.86 -14.89 0.05
N TYR A 179 -3.22 -14.56 -1.19
CA TYR A 179 -2.36 -14.74 -2.35
C TYR A 179 -1.03 -14.00 -2.22
N GLN A 180 -1.05 -12.72 -1.82
CA GLN A 180 0.18 -11.94 -1.63
C GLN A 180 0.98 -12.45 -0.42
N HIS A 181 0.34 -12.81 0.69
CA HIS A 181 1.00 -13.36 1.86
C HIS A 181 1.70 -14.67 1.56
N VAL A 182 1.14 -15.55 0.71
CA VAL A 182 1.85 -16.75 0.24
C VAL A 182 3.14 -16.38 -0.52
N LYS A 183 3.10 -15.33 -1.37
CA LYS A 183 4.31 -14.82 -2.04
C LYS A 183 5.33 -14.24 -1.07
N LEU A 184 4.87 -13.48 -0.07
CA LEU A 184 5.72 -12.93 0.98
C LEU A 184 6.36 -14.03 1.83
N LEU A 185 5.60 -15.05 2.23
CA LEU A 185 6.11 -16.21 2.97
C LEU A 185 7.22 -16.95 2.20
N MET A 186 7.08 -17.13 0.88
CA MET A 186 8.17 -17.63 0.04
C MET A 186 9.38 -16.70 0.03
N THR A 187 9.15 -15.39 -0.05
CA THR A 187 10.21 -14.37 0.06
C THR A 187 10.91 -14.44 1.41
N PHE A 188 10.19 -14.65 2.51
CA PHE A 188 10.74 -14.74 3.86
C PHE A 188 11.59 -16.00 4.03
N TYR A 189 11.19 -17.11 3.41
CA TYR A 189 12.03 -18.29 3.33
C TYR A 189 13.34 -18.00 2.59
N GLN A 190 13.29 -17.28 1.47
CA GLN A 190 14.50 -16.87 0.74
C GLN A 190 15.34 -15.84 1.52
N LEU A 191 14.73 -15.03 2.38
CA LEU A 191 15.45 -14.11 3.26
C LEU A 191 16.13 -14.83 4.44
N THR A 192 15.51 -15.85 5.02
CA THR A 192 15.93 -16.39 6.32
C THR A 192 16.51 -17.81 6.23
N GLY A 193 16.08 -18.59 5.24
CA GLY A 193 16.26 -20.04 5.18
C GLY A 193 15.35 -20.82 6.14
N GLU A 194 14.42 -20.17 6.85
CA GLU A 194 13.59 -20.83 7.86
C GLU A 194 12.35 -21.47 7.23
N THR A 195 12.28 -22.81 7.27
CA THR A 195 11.20 -23.58 6.64
C THR A 195 9.81 -23.34 7.24
N LYS A 196 9.73 -22.76 8.44
CA LYS A 196 8.46 -22.37 9.07
C LYS A 196 7.62 -21.43 8.19
N PHE A 197 8.27 -20.57 7.38
CA PHE A 197 7.57 -19.69 6.46
C PHE A 197 6.88 -20.44 5.31
N LEU A 198 7.34 -21.65 4.98
CA LEU A 198 6.69 -22.48 3.96
C LEU A 198 5.60 -23.39 4.52
N ALA A 199 5.56 -23.61 5.84
CA ALA A 199 4.76 -24.66 6.46
C ALA A 199 3.26 -24.49 6.26
N GLY A 200 2.76 -23.24 6.33
CA GLY A 200 1.33 -22.93 6.20
C GLY A 200 0.83 -22.73 4.77
N ILE A 201 1.73 -22.65 3.78
CA ILE A 201 1.39 -22.35 2.38
C ILE A 201 0.44 -23.40 1.77
N PRO A 202 0.62 -24.72 1.95
CA PRO A 202 -0.29 -25.72 1.39
C PRO A 202 -1.75 -25.50 1.81
N ALA A 203 -1.99 -25.21 3.09
CA ALA A 203 -3.34 -24.97 3.58
C ALA A 203 -3.95 -23.68 2.99
N ALA A 204 -3.15 -22.63 2.82
CA ALA A 204 -3.58 -21.39 2.18
C ALA A 204 -3.93 -21.60 0.71
N LEU A 205 -3.14 -22.38 -0.04
CA LEU A 205 -3.41 -22.71 -1.44
C LEU A 205 -4.72 -23.51 -1.59
N GLU A 206 -4.97 -24.49 -0.72
CA GLU A 206 -6.24 -25.22 -0.71
C GLU A 206 -7.42 -24.30 -0.37
N TRP A 207 -7.26 -23.39 0.59
CA TRP A 207 -8.29 -22.42 0.92
C TRP A 207 -8.61 -21.48 -0.26
N LEU A 208 -7.59 -20.94 -0.94
CA LEU A 208 -7.77 -20.11 -2.13
C LEU A 208 -8.59 -20.84 -3.19
N LYS A 209 -8.23 -22.08 -3.53
CA LYS A 209 -9.00 -22.91 -4.49
C LYS A 209 -10.46 -23.10 -4.05
N SER A 210 -10.70 -23.28 -2.75
CA SER A 210 -12.05 -23.46 -2.21
C SER A 210 -12.93 -22.21 -2.28
N CYS A 211 -12.33 -21.03 -2.43
CA CYS A 211 -13.01 -19.73 -2.52
C CYS A 211 -13.29 -19.28 -3.96
N ALA A 212 -13.05 -20.12 -4.96
CA ALA A 212 -13.28 -19.77 -6.36
C ALA A 212 -14.75 -19.43 -6.62
N LEU A 213 -15.00 -18.37 -7.38
CA LEU A 213 -16.34 -17.96 -7.78
C LEU A 213 -16.98 -19.00 -8.72
N PRO A 214 -18.31 -19.21 -8.63
CA PRO A 214 -19.03 -20.00 -9.63
C PRO A 214 -18.96 -19.30 -11.00
N LEU A 215 -19.03 -20.07 -12.08
CA LEU A 215 -18.86 -19.58 -13.45
C LEU A 215 -19.77 -18.38 -13.77
N SER A 216 -20.99 -18.35 -13.23
CA SER A 216 -21.96 -17.26 -13.39
C SER A 216 -21.49 -15.91 -12.84
N MET A 217 -20.55 -15.89 -11.88
CA MET A 217 -20.04 -14.67 -11.24
C MET A 217 -18.66 -14.24 -11.77
N THR A 218 -18.08 -14.99 -12.71
CA THR A 218 -16.71 -14.74 -13.20
C THR A 218 -16.59 -13.65 -14.25
N GLU A 219 -17.72 -13.16 -14.80
CA GLU A 219 -17.73 -12.25 -15.96
C GLU A 219 -16.89 -12.79 -17.13
N ASN A 220 -17.27 -13.97 -17.63
CA ASN A 220 -16.55 -14.66 -18.70
C ASN A 220 -15.06 -14.92 -18.38
N GLY A 221 -14.77 -15.25 -17.11
CA GLY A 221 -13.40 -15.55 -16.65
C GLY A 221 -12.53 -14.33 -16.33
N ARG A 222 -13.08 -13.11 -16.36
CA ARG A 222 -12.37 -11.90 -15.91
C ARG A 222 -11.95 -12.00 -14.44
N TYR A 223 -12.82 -12.54 -13.60
CA TYR A 223 -12.61 -12.70 -12.16
C TYR A 223 -12.61 -14.16 -11.75
N THR A 224 -11.85 -14.47 -10.69
CA THR A 224 -11.76 -15.83 -10.17
C THR A 224 -12.21 -15.96 -8.71
N HIS A 225 -12.15 -14.89 -7.91
CA HIS A 225 -12.47 -14.91 -6.47
C HIS A 225 -13.25 -13.65 -6.05
N PRO A 226 -14.05 -13.70 -4.97
CA PRO A 226 -14.58 -12.48 -4.35
C PRO A 226 -13.45 -11.70 -3.66
N VAL A 227 -13.69 -10.42 -3.37
CA VAL A 227 -12.76 -9.64 -2.52
C VAL A 227 -12.84 -10.12 -1.07
N PHE A 228 -14.05 -10.32 -0.55
CA PHE A 228 -14.31 -10.69 0.84
C PHE A 228 -14.95 -12.08 0.94
N VAL A 229 -14.49 -12.85 1.92
CA VAL A 229 -14.99 -14.19 2.23
C VAL A 229 -15.44 -14.26 3.69
N GLU A 230 -16.66 -14.75 3.91
CA GLU A 230 -17.26 -14.92 5.23
C GLU A 230 -16.49 -15.93 6.09
N ILE A 231 -16.18 -15.52 7.32
CA ILE A 231 -15.56 -16.38 8.33
C ILE A 231 -16.56 -17.45 8.76
N GLY A 232 -16.10 -18.70 8.80
CA GLY A 232 -16.87 -19.89 9.14
C GLY A 232 -17.49 -20.63 7.95
N THR A 233 -17.70 -20.00 6.79
CA THR A 233 -18.50 -20.60 5.71
C THR A 233 -17.83 -20.63 4.34
N ASN A 234 -16.78 -19.83 4.09
CA ASN A 234 -16.19 -19.59 2.77
C ASN A 234 -17.13 -18.95 1.72
N LYS A 235 -18.27 -18.40 2.13
CA LYS A 235 -19.19 -17.74 1.20
C LYS A 235 -18.65 -16.37 0.78
N PRO A 236 -18.85 -15.96 -0.49
CA PRO A 236 -18.52 -14.61 -0.91
C PRO A 236 -19.39 -13.59 -0.17
N ILE A 237 -18.78 -12.46 0.21
CA ILE A 237 -19.48 -11.27 0.68
C ILE A 237 -19.31 -10.20 -0.39
N PHE A 238 -20.42 -9.64 -0.87
CA PHE A 238 -20.43 -8.50 -1.75
C PHE A 238 -20.97 -7.29 -1.01
N VAL A 239 -20.30 -6.15 -1.20
CA VAL A 239 -20.64 -4.89 -0.53
C VAL A 239 -21.30 -3.97 -1.54
N HIS A 240 -22.31 -3.27 -1.07
CA HIS A 240 -23.15 -2.35 -1.81
C HIS A 240 -23.35 -1.07 -1.01
N ARG A 241 -23.92 -0.06 -1.65
CA ARG A 241 -24.38 1.15 -0.98
C ARG A 241 -25.77 1.54 -1.44
N LYS A 242 -26.50 2.20 -0.55
CA LYS A 242 -27.82 2.77 -0.81
C LYS A 242 -27.89 4.19 -0.29
N GLY A 243 -28.59 5.07 -1.00
CA GLY A 243 -28.71 6.49 -0.69
C GLY A 243 -27.97 7.36 -1.69
N SER A 244 -27.77 8.62 -1.32
CA SER A 244 -27.25 9.66 -2.21
C SER A 244 -26.04 10.40 -1.69
N ASN A 245 -25.78 10.39 -0.37
CA ASN A 245 -24.70 11.13 0.27
C ASN A 245 -24.25 10.39 1.54
N VAL A 246 -23.16 10.87 2.15
CA VAL A 246 -22.58 10.25 3.35
C VAL A 246 -23.47 10.28 4.59
N ILE A 247 -24.36 11.28 4.71
CA ILE A 247 -25.17 11.50 5.92
C ILE A 247 -26.38 10.56 5.95
N HIS A 248 -27.02 10.37 4.79
CA HIS A 248 -28.26 9.61 4.68
C HIS A 248 -28.12 8.30 3.90
N GLY A 249 -26.95 8.07 3.31
CA GLY A 249 -26.60 6.81 2.69
C GLY A 249 -25.90 5.85 3.65
N TYR A 250 -25.86 4.58 3.28
CA TYR A 250 -25.19 3.55 4.06
C TYR A 250 -24.67 2.43 3.17
N TYR A 251 -23.66 1.72 3.67
CA TYR A 251 -23.16 0.49 3.08
C TYR A 251 -23.85 -0.73 3.68
N TYR A 252 -24.02 -1.77 2.87
CA TYR A 252 -24.55 -3.06 3.32
C TYR A 252 -23.92 -4.19 2.52
N SER A 253 -24.03 -5.42 3.00
CA SER A 253 -23.49 -6.58 2.31
C SER A 253 -24.48 -7.73 2.19
N ASP A 254 -24.38 -8.47 1.08
CA ASP A 254 -25.13 -9.69 0.83
C ASP A 254 -24.34 -10.65 -0.09
N SER A 255 -25.01 -11.65 -0.68
CA SER A 255 -24.41 -12.66 -1.57
C SER A 255 -24.61 -12.39 -3.07
N SER A 256 -25.17 -11.24 -3.44
CA SER A 256 -25.40 -10.81 -4.82
C SER A 256 -24.19 -10.06 -5.37
N ASP A 257 -23.68 -10.47 -6.52
CA ASP A 257 -22.62 -9.73 -7.22
C ASP A 257 -23.16 -8.62 -8.14
N ALA A 258 -24.44 -8.25 -7.98
CA ALA A 258 -25.07 -7.17 -8.72
C ALA A 258 -24.80 -5.82 -8.05
N ARG A 259 -24.57 -4.76 -8.83
CA ARG A 259 -24.34 -3.40 -8.32
C ARG A 259 -23.20 -3.32 -7.28
N LEU A 260 -22.05 -3.88 -7.62
CA LEU A 260 -20.84 -3.76 -6.81
C LEU A 260 -20.39 -2.30 -6.72
N LEU A 261 -19.77 -1.93 -5.60
CA LEU A 261 -19.16 -0.62 -5.41
C LEU A 261 -18.10 -0.36 -6.49
N THR A 262 -18.25 0.71 -7.26
CA THR A 262 -17.27 1.04 -8.31
C THR A 262 -15.91 1.44 -7.72
N HIS A 263 -15.90 2.05 -6.54
CA HIS A 263 -14.68 2.54 -5.91
C HIS A 263 -13.86 1.48 -5.15
N TYR A 264 -14.44 0.31 -4.90
CA TYR A 264 -13.78 -0.78 -4.16
C TYR A 264 -13.78 -2.11 -4.95
N GLY A 265 -14.76 -2.27 -5.84
CA GLY A 265 -15.04 -3.53 -6.52
C GLY A 265 -15.72 -4.54 -5.60
N GLY A 266 -15.75 -5.79 -6.05
CA GLY A 266 -16.21 -6.93 -5.23
C GLY A 266 -15.63 -8.27 -5.65
N LYS A 267 -14.77 -8.28 -6.69
CA LYS A 267 -14.15 -9.47 -7.25
C LYS A 267 -12.71 -9.19 -7.65
N VAL A 268 -11.87 -10.22 -7.63
CA VAL A 268 -10.46 -10.17 -8.01
C VAL A 268 -10.10 -11.32 -8.93
N SER A 269 -8.96 -11.20 -9.61
CA SER A 269 -8.39 -12.24 -10.45
C SER A 269 -7.06 -12.70 -9.88
N LEU A 270 -6.97 -14.00 -9.57
CA LEU A 270 -5.81 -14.65 -8.97
C LEU A 270 -5.36 -15.81 -9.86
N ASP A 271 -4.06 -15.87 -10.16
CA ASP A 271 -3.41 -16.97 -10.87
C ASP A 271 -2.84 -17.98 -9.85
N ILE A 272 -3.72 -18.82 -9.33
CA ILE A 272 -3.38 -19.88 -8.37
C ILE A 272 -2.40 -20.90 -8.98
N PRO A 273 -2.56 -21.40 -10.23
CA PRO A 273 -1.60 -22.32 -10.81
C PRO A 273 -0.15 -21.78 -10.86
N SER A 274 0.04 -20.50 -11.20
CA SER A 274 1.37 -19.90 -11.17
C SER A 274 1.91 -19.77 -9.73
N LEU A 275 1.05 -19.47 -8.76
CA LEU A 275 1.43 -19.40 -7.34
C LEU A 275 1.89 -20.77 -6.81
N GLU A 276 1.17 -21.85 -7.14
CA GLU A 276 1.53 -23.22 -6.77
C GLU A 276 2.85 -23.66 -7.41
N LYS A 277 3.03 -23.35 -8.70
CA LYS A 277 4.27 -23.63 -9.41
C LYS A 277 5.47 -22.93 -8.75
N GLU A 278 5.28 -21.68 -8.33
CA GLU A 278 6.31 -20.92 -7.64
C GLU A 278 6.62 -21.50 -6.25
N TYR A 279 5.59 -21.91 -5.50
CA TYR A 279 5.77 -22.61 -4.23
C TYR A 279 6.57 -23.91 -4.39
N GLU A 280 6.22 -24.75 -5.37
CA GLU A 280 6.94 -25.99 -5.66
C GLU A 280 8.40 -25.75 -6.10
N ARG A 281 8.67 -24.62 -6.77
CA ARG A 281 10.03 -24.19 -7.11
C ARG A 281 10.80 -23.78 -5.85
N VAL A 282 10.24 -22.90 -5.03
CA VAL A 282 10.90 -22.33 -3.84
C VAL A 282 11.16 -23.40 -2.78
N LYS A 283 10.20 -24.30 -2.55
CA LYS A 283 10.30 -25.40 -1.57
C LYS A 283 11.47 -26.36 -1.84
N LYS A 284 11.91 -26.49 -3.09
CA LYS A 284 13.04 -27.35 -3.49
C LYS A 284 14.41 -26.71 -3.27
N ILE A 285 14.47 -25.41 -2.95
CA ILE A 285 15.73 -24.71 -2.70
C ILE A 285 16.18 -25.06 -1.27
N PRO A 286 17.38 -25.63 -1.06
CA PRO A 286 17.93 -25.86 0.27
C PRO A 286 18.06 -24.55 1.09
N PRO A 287 17.85 -24.57 2.43
CA PRO A 287 17.89 -23.37 3.28
C PRO A 287 19.13 -22.48 3.13
N ASP A 288 20.30 -23.09 3.02
CA ASP A 288 21.59 -22.44 2.84
C ASP A 288 21.72 -21.75 1.47
N LEU A 289 21.16 -22.36 0.41
CA LEU A 289 21.10 -21.75 -0.91
C LEU A 289 20.01 -20.67 -0.99
N ALA A 290 18.89 -20.86 -0.31
CA ALA A 290 17.78 -19.91 -0.29
C ALA A 290 18.25 -18.54 0.25
N ARG A 291 18.98 -18.55 1.36
CA ARG A 291 19.50 -17.33 2.00
C ARG A 291 20.84 -16.83 1.47
N LYS A 292 21.42 -17.46 0.43
CA LYS A 292 22.77 -17.12 -0.06
C LYS A 292 22.89 -15.65 -0.44
N GLU A 293 21.86 -15.11 -1.09
CA GLU A 293 21.75 -13.70 -1.51
C GLU A 293 20.97 -12.83 -0.53
N SER A 294 20.66 -13.36 0.66
CA SER A 294 19.86 -12.64 1.64
C SER A 294 20.59 -11.42 2.20
N VAL A 295 19.82 -10.36 2.33
CA VAL A 295 20.21 -9.10 2.97
C VAL A 295 20.38 -9.23 4.49
N LEU A 296 19.85 -10.30 5.08
CA LEU A 296 20.00 -10.62 6.51
C LEU A 296 21.30 -11.38 6.80
N VAL A 297 21.94 -11.96 5.78
CA VAL A 297 23.28 -12.54 5.94
C VAL A 297 24.26 -11.37 5.94
N PRO A 298 25.11 -11.22 6.99
CA PRO A 298 26.11 -10.17 7.03
C PRO A 298 27.02 -10.26 5.81
N ARG A 299 26.76 -9.42 4.81
CA ARG A 299 27.68 -9.16 3.71
C ARG A 299 28.48 -7.95 4.12
N ALA A 300 29.80 -8.07 4.12
CA ALA A 300 30.68 -6.93 4.29
C ALA A 300 30.50 -5.99 3.09
N HIS A 301 29.49 -5.12 3.11
CA HIS A 301 29.38 -4.06 2.12
C HIS A 301 30.43 -3.01 2.46
N ARG A 302 31.46 -2.90 1.60
CA ARG A 302 32.49 -1.86 1.72
C ARG A 302 32.18 -0.77 0.69
N GLY A 303 31.44 0.26 1.10
CA GLY A 303 31.16 1.43 0.28
C GLY A 303 29.68 1.84 0.28
N PRO A 304 29.33 2.93 -0.44
CA PRO A 304 27.95 3.35 -0.61
C PRO A 304 27.15 2.27 -1.35
N LEU A 305 25.93 2.00 -0.89
CA LEU A 305 25.03 1.07 -1.58
C LEU A 305 24.66 1.66 -2.94
N PRO A 306 24.80 0.89 -4.04
CA PRO A 306 24.38 1.35 -5.35
C PRO A 306 22.92 1.82 -5.35
N GLN A 307 22.58 2.88 -6.08
CA GLN A 307 21.18 3.32 -6.23
C GLN A 307 20.24 2.16 -6.67
N SER A 308 20.78 1.16 -7.37
CA SER A 308 20.05 -0.05 -7.75
C SER A 308 19.48 -0.84 -6.57
N GLU A 309 20.03 -0.71 -5.36
CA GLU A 309 19.51 -1.35 -4.16
C GLU A 309 18.25 -0.62 -3.63
N PHE A 310 18.11 0.68 -3.89
CA PHE A 310 16.88 1.44 -3.60
C PHE A 310 15.87 1.37 -4.76
N THR A 311 16.35 1.19 -6.00
CA THR A 311 15.49 1.02 -7.17
C THR A 311 15.22 -0.44 -7.51
N ARG A 312 15.57 -1.38 -6.64
CA ARG A 312 14.95 -2.72 -6.63
C ARG A 312 13.50 -2.52 -6.20
N SER A 313 12.71 -1.95 -7.10
CA SER A 313 11.28 -2.08 -7.04
C SER A 313 11.03 -3.58 -6.99
N PHE A 314 10.45 -4.07 -5.89
CA PHE A 314 10.01 -5.46 -5.79
C PHE A 314 8.94 -5.80 -6.88
N SER A 315 8.56 -4.82 -7.72
CA SER A 315 7.74 -4.94 -8.93
C SER A 315 8.51 -5.26 -10.23
N GLY A 316 9.83 -5.43 -10.22
CA GLY A 316 10.56 -6.00 -11.37
C GLY A 316 10.49 -5.22 -12.69
N VAL A 317 10.10 -3.94 -12.67
CA VAL A 317 10.06 -3.11 -13.89
C VAL A 317 11.48 -2.67 -14.22
N GLY A 318 12.17 -3.46 -15.04
CA GLY A 318 13.43 -3.03 -15.64
C GLY A 318 13.25 -1.70 -16.36
N ARG A 319 14.20 -0.78 -16.22
CA ARG A 319 14.23 0.46 -17.02
C ARG A 319 14.31 0.06 -18.49
N LYS A 320 13.20 0.13 -19.23
CA LYS A 320 13.24 0.09 -20.70
C LYS A 320 14.00 1.33 -21.16
N GLY A 321 14.81 1.20 -22.22
CA GLY A 321 15.41 2.36 -22.86
C GLY A 321 14.33 3.37 -23.26
N VAL A 322 14.60 4.65 -23.04
CA VAL A 322 13.66 5.73 -23.39
C VAL A 322 13.87 6.09 -24.85
N ASP A 323 12.78 6.13 -25.61
CA ASP A 323 12.76 6.60 -27.00
C ASP A 323 12.93 8.13 -27.04
N GLU A 324 13.89 8.64 -27.81
CA GLU A 324 14.11 10.08 -28.00
C GLU A 324 12.86 10.79 -28.53
N LYS A 325 12.06 10.11 -29.36
CA LYS A 325 10.78 10.65 -29.82
C LYS A 325 9.84 10.94 -28.65
N ARG A 326 9.78 10.03 -27.68
CA ARG A 326 8.95 10.21 -26.48
C ARG A 326 9.42 11.38 -25.63
N VAL A 327 10.73 11.61 -25.54
CA VAL A 327 11.31 12.78 -24.85
C VAL A 327 10.89 14.08 -25.55
N GLN A 328 10.99 14.13 -26.88
CA GLN A 328 10.58 15.29 -27.66
C GLN A 328 9.08 15.58 -27.51
N GLU A 329 8.24 14.55 -27.54
CA GLU A 329 6.79 14.68 -27.28
C GLU A 329 6.50 15.28 -25.91
N VAL A 330 7.16 14.76 -24.86
CA VAL A 330 6.99 15.26 -23.48
C VAL A 330 7.41 16.73 -23.38
N MET A 331 8.53 17.11 -23.98
CA MET A 331 9.00 18.50 -23.97
C MET A 331 8.10 19.43 -24.79
N ALA A 332 7.60 18.97 -25.94
CA ALA A 332 6.71 19.74 -26.80
C ALA A 332 5.31 19.93 -26.22
N ALA A 333 4.89 19.07 -25.27
CA ALA A 333 3.60 19.16 -24.60
C ALA A 333 3.56 20.22 -23.47
N LEU A 334 4.67 20.87 -23.16
CA LEU A 334 4.70 21.98 -22.20
C LEU A 334 4.00 23.20 -22.79
N ASP A 335 3.11 23.81 -22.02
CA ASP A 335 2.49 25.08 -22.39
C ASP A 335 3.45 26.28 -22.21
N GLY A 336 2.97 27.49 -22.51
CA GLY A 336 3.75 28.73 -22.35
C GLY A 336 4.14 29.07 -20.90
N GLN A 337 3.64 28.33 -19.91
CA GLN A 337 3.98 28.45 -18.50
C GLN A 337 4.77 27.25 -17.98
N TYR A 338 5.26 26.38 -18.86
CA TYR A 338 6.02 25.16 -18.54
C TYR A 338 5.21 24.15 -17.71
N ARG A 339 3.93 23.99 -18.05
CA ARG A 339 3.03 23.01 -17.43
C ARG A 339 2.65 21.93 -18.42
N TRP A 340 2.48 20.71 -17.94
CA TRP A 340 1.75 19.68 -18.65
C TRP A 340 0.30 19.71 -18.21
N LEU A 341 -0.57 20.11 -19.13
CA LEU A 341 -2.01 20.11 -18.91
C LEU A 341 -2.59 18.78 -19.38
N THR A 342 -3.50 18.23 -18.57
CA THR A 342 -4.22 17.00 -18.88
C THR A 342 -5.71 17.18 -18.71
N LYS A 343 -6.48 16.30 -19.34
CA LYS A 343 -7.94 16.28 -19.30
C LYS A 343 -8.40 14.97 -18.68
N HIS A 344 -9.66 14.95 -18.25
CA HIS A 344 -10.31 13.77 -17.68
C HIS A 344 -9.63 13.25 -16.40
N GLU A 345 -9.16 14.17 -15.57
CA GLU A 345 -8.56 13.89 -14.27
C GLU A 345 -9.64 13.71 -13.19
N GLU A 346 -9.24 13.15 -12.05
CA GLU A 346 -10.10 13.07 -10.86
C GLU A 346 -10.27 14.46 -10.22
N THR A 347 -11.51 14.82 -9.91
CA THR A 347 -11.89 16.05 -9.20
C THR A 347 -12.95 15.74 -8.15
N SER A 348 -13.28 16.70 -7.30
CA SER A 348 -14.38 16.60 -6.34
C SER A 348 -15.40 17.71 -6.57
N HIS A 349 -16.65 17.48 -6.12
CA HIS A 349 -17.59 18.58 -5.96
C HIS A 349 -17.03 19.59 -4.95
N PRO A 350 -17.12 20.91 -5.21
CA PRO A 350 -16.86 21.90 -4.18
C PRO A 350 -17.78 21.67 -2.98
N TYR A 351 -17.28 21.86 -1.76
CA TYR A 351 -18.13 21.76 -0.58
C TYR A 351 -19.26 22.79 -0.62
N ARG A 352 -20.50 22.35 -0.41
CA ARG A 352 -21.72 23.18 -0.47
C ARG A 352 -22.63 23.03 0.76
N GLY A 353 -22.14 22.40 1.81
CA GLY A 353 -22.94 21.98 2.96
C GLY A 353 -23.11 20.46 3.02
N ASP A 354 -23.70 19.99 4.11
CA ASP A 354 -23.93 18.56 4.33
C ASP A 354 -25.14 18.09 3.50
N GLY A 355 -25.15 16.81 3.12
CA GLY A 355 -26.20 16.22 2.29
C GLY A 355 -27.57 16.24 2.95
N THR A 356 -28.60 16.65 2.21
CA THR A 356 -29.98 16.80 2.73
C THR A 356 -30.97 15.82 2.12
N ARG A 357 -30.59 15.05 1.09
CA ARG A 357 -31.47 14.08 0.44
C ARG A 357 -31.54 12.82 1.29
N THR A 358 -32.73 12.49 1.77
CA THR A 358 -32.98 11.37 2.71
C THR A 358 -33.54 10.12 2.05
N GLU A 359 -34.07 10.23 0.84
CA GLU A 359 -34.76 9.12 0.18
C GLU A 359 -33.78 7.98 -0.17
N PRO A 360 -34.07 6.72 0.24
CA PRO A 360 -33.26 5.58 -0.17
C PRO A 360 -33.35 5.35 -1.67
N THR A 361 -32.20 5.20 -2.31
CA THR A 361 -32.09 5.04 -3.77
C THR A 361 -30.82 4.27 -4.13
N ASP A 362 -30.87 3.55 -5.25
CA ASP A 362 -29.74 2.79 -5.79
C ASP A 362 -29.08 3.52 -6.98
N GLU A 363 -29.50 4.75 -7.29
CA GLU A 363 -28.99 5.56 -8.41
C GLU A 363 -27.45 5.69 -8.38
N TRP A 364 -26.89 5.87 -7.19
CA TRP A 364 -25.44 6.01 -6.99
C TRP A 364 -24.77 4.72 -6.54
N ALA A 365 -25.45 3.57 -6.55
CA ALA A 365 -24.89 2.32 -6.03
C ALA A 365 -23.55 1.92 -6.70
N THR A 366 -23.42 2.22 -8.00
CA THR A 366 -22.25 1.87 -8.83
C THR A 366 -21.53 3.10 -9.39
N THR A 367 -21.49 4.20 -8.65
CA THR A 367 -20.74 5.42 -9.03
C THR A 367 -19.55 5.65 -8.08
N PHE A 368 -18.64 6.55 -8.44
CA PHE A 368 -17.55 6.99 -7.55
C PHE A 368 -18.00 8.05 -6.53
N VAL A 369 -19.04 8.80 -6.88
CA VAL A 369 -19.58 9.93 -6.10
C VAL A 369 -21.11 9.83 -6.05
N GLY A 370 -21.68 10.30 -4.97
CA GLY A 370 -23.11 10.48 -4.74
C GLY A 370 -23.67 11.73 -5.42
N ASP A 371 -24.61 12.38 -4.75
CA ASP A 371 -25.21 13.64 -5.17
C ASP A 371 -24.21 14.82 -5.10
N GLU A 372 -24.67 16.02 -5.43
CA GLU A 372 -23.87 17.25 -5.48
C GLU A 372 -23.22 17.66 -4.14
N THR A 373 -23.58 17.02 -3.03
CA THR A 373 -22.99 17.26 -1.71
C THR A 373 -21.89 16.26 -1.36
N ASP A 374 -21.80 15.13 -2.07
CA ASP A 374 -20.72 14.16 -1.90
C ASP A 374 -19.43 14.72 -2.52
N THR A 375 -18.43 14.93 -1.68
CA THR A 375 -17.11 15.48 -2.07
C THR A 375 -16.11 14.38 -2.45
N SER A 376 -16.56 13.12 -2.56
CA SER A 376 -15.75 12.01 -3.05
C SER A 376 -15.16 12.32 -4.42
N PRO A 377 -13.88 11.98 -4.69
CA PRO A 377 -13.28 12.17 -6.00
C PRO A 377 -13.99 11.32 -7.05
N TYR A 378 -14.15 11.89 -8.24
CA TYR A 378 -14.63 11.22 -9.44
C TYR A 378 -13.94 11.79 -10.68
N GLN A 379 -13.87 10.99 -11.74
CA GLN A 379 -13.34 11.42 -13.02
C GLN A 379 -14.21 12.52 -13.65
N ASP A 380 -13.62 13.69 -13.96
CA ASP A 380 -14.27 14.67 -14.82
C ASP A 380 -14.33 14.12 -16.26
N THR A 381 -15.50 14.19 -16.88
CA THR A 381 -15.68 13.75 -18.28
C THR A 381 -15.62 14.91 -19.28
N SER A 382 -15.49 16.14 -18.78
CA SER A 382 -15.34 17.33 -19.61
C SER A 382 -13.94 17.45 -20.23
N ASP A 383 -13.80 18.40 -21.16
CA ASP A 383 -12.52 18.78 -21.78
C ASP A 383 -11.74 19.83 -20.95
N GLN A 384 -12.11 20.05 -19.69
CA GLN A 384 -11.38 20.96 -18.81
C GLN A 384 -9.93 20.50 -18.62
N GLU A 385 -9.02 21.47 -18.65
CA GLU A 385 -7.59 21.24 -18.48
C GLU A 385 -7.19 21.37 -17.00
N TYR A 386 -6.37 20.43 -16.54
CA TYR A 386 -5.89 20.29 -15.17
C TYR A 386 -4.38 20.17 -15.12
N ILE A 387 -3.81 20.50 -13.95
CA ILE A 387 -2.45 20.06 -13.59
C ILE A 387 -2.59 18.79 -12.77
N SER A 388 -1.98 17.70 -13.22
CA SER A 388 -2.05 16.40 -12.56
C SER A 388 -0.68 15.98 -12.03
N THR A 389 -0.62 15.60 -10.75
CA THR A 389 0.59 15.02 -10.14
C THR A 389 1.00 13.73 -10.87
N ALA A 390 0.04 12.90 -11.27
CA ALA A 390 0.33 11.66 -11.99
C ALA A 390 0.96 11.93 -13.37
N ALA A 391 0.40 12.88 -14.12
CA ALA A 391 0.96 13.30 -15.40
C ALA A 391 2.36 13.90 -15.25
N TYR A 392 2.55 14.76 -14.25
CA TYR A 392 3.85 15.33 -13.92
C TYR A 392 4.89 14.25 -13.62
N LEU A 393 4.58 13.30 -12.73
CA LEU A 393 5.48 12.21 -12.37
C LEU A 393 5.82 11.32 -13.56
N SER A 394 4.83 10.99 -14.39
CA SER A 394 5.02 10.19 -15.61
C SER A 394 5.97 10.86 -16.60
N ASN A 395 5.75 12.16 -16.88
CA ASN A 395 6.58 12.93 -17.79
C ASN A 395 7.99 13.15 -17.23
N MET A 396 8.12 13.50 -15.95
CA MET A 396 9.42 13.63 -15.28
C MET A 396 10.20 12.33 -15.30
N ARG A 397 9.52 11.19 -15.14
CA ARG A 397 10.19 9.88 -15.19
C ARG A 397 10.83 9.61 -16.54
N VAL A 398 10.14 9.92 -17.64
CA VAL A 398 10.70 9.84 -19.00
C VAL A 398 11.98 10.66 -19.13
N LEU A 399 11.96 11.91 -18.66
CA LEU A 399 13.11 12.81 -18.74
C LEU A 399 14.30 12.33 -17.88
N LEU A 400 14.02 11.88 -16.65
CA LEU A 400 15.05 11.35 -15.75
C LEU A 400 15.69 10.07 -16.30
N ASP A 401 14.89 9.16 -16.84
CA ASP A 401 15.40 7.92 -17.44
C ASP A 401 16.24 8.22 -18.70
N TYR A 402 15.87 9.23 -19.51
CA TYR A 402 16.69 9.68 -20.65
C TYR A 402 18.04 10.25 -20.19
N VAL A 403 18.06 11.09 -19.15
CA VAL A 403 19.31 11.62 -18.57
C VAL A 403 20.18 10.49 -18.02
N ALA A 404 19.58 9.50 -17.37
CA ALA A 404 20.32 8.35 -16.84
C ALA A 404 20.91 7.47 -17.96
N GLN A 405 20.18 7.29 -19.07
CA GLN A 405 20.64 6.54 -20.24
C GLN A 405 21.79 7.24 -20.97
N THR A 406 21.70 8.57 -21.13
CA THR A 406 22.68 9.35 -21.91
C THR A 406 23.97 9.65 -21.16
N LYS A 407 23.93 9.82 -19.83
CA LYS A 407 25.13 10.09 -19.02
C LYS A 407 26.00 8.86 -18.74
N GLY A 408 25.51 7.65 -19.00
CA GLY A 408 26.14 6.40 -18.53
C GLY A 408 26.15 6.30 -17.00
N PRO A 409 26.51 5.15 -16.40
CA PRO A 409 26.64 5.04 -14.95
C PRO A 409 27.70 6.03 -14.46
N ALA A 410 27.32 6.92 -13.55
CA ALA A 410 28.23 7.88 -12.95
C ALA A 410 29.44 7.13 -12.38
N ILE A 411 30.61 7.31 -12.98
CA ILE A 411 31.87 6.89 -12.38
C ILE A 411 31.99 7.68 -11.09
N SER A 412 31.86 6.97 -9.97
CA SER A 412 32.24 7.42 -8.64
C SER A 412 33.50 8.28 -8.72
N ARG A 413 33.38 9.59 -8.48
CA ARG A 413 34.54 10.46 -8.26
C ARG A 413 35.16 10.07 -6.92
N LYS A 414 35.97 9.01 -6.92
CA LYS A 414 36.97 8.77 -5.87
C LYS A 414 38.35 9.09 -6.45
N GLY A 415 39.00 10.07 -5.82
CA GLY A 415 40.47 10.18 -5.82
C GLY A 415 41.06 11.30 -6.67
N GLN A 416 40.90 12.55 -6.25
CA GLN A 416 41.91 13.59 -6.48
C GLN A 416 41.88 14.56 -5.30
N ASP A 417 42.62 14.23 -4.24
CA ASP A 417 43.48 15.18 -3.51
C ASP A 417 44.08 14.48 -2.29
N HIS A 418 45.22 13.84 -2.50
CA HIS A 418 46.33 13.78 -1.54
C HIS A 418 47.52 13.16 -2.24
N ASP A 419 48.09 13.88 -3.20
CA ASP A 419 49.53 13.80 -3.43
C ASP A 419 50.01 15.04 -4.19
N ARG A 420 50.29 16.10 -3.43
CA ARG A 420 51.20 17.19 -3.80
C ARG A 420 51.42 18.05 -2.55
N LYS A 421 52.47 17.73 -1.80
CA LYS A 421 53.52 18.71 -1.48
C LYS A 421 54.69 18.00 -0.79
N LYS A 422 55.85 18.16 -1.45
CA LYS A 422 57.19 18.12 -0.87
C LYS A 422 57.29 19.03 0.35
#